data_AF-A0AAV8UQE1-F1
#
_entry.id   AF-A0AAV8UQE1-F1
#
_cell.length_a   1.000
_cell.length_b   1.000
_cell.length_c   1.000
_cell.angle_alpha   90.00
_cell.angle_beta   90.00
_cell.angle_gamma   90.00
#
_symmetry.space_group_name_H-M   'P 1'
#
loop_
_entity.id
_entity.type
_entity.pdbx_description
1 polymer ?
#
loop_
_entity_poly.entity_id
_entity_poly.type
_entity_poly.pdbx_seq_one_letter_code
_entity_poly.pdbx_strand_id
1 'polypeptide(L)'
;MSKKAVLVGCNYPGSQAELAGCVNDAFMIKGFLTEYKGFSDDDITVLIDTDDSYTSPTGANIKSALTTMCSGSQPGDVLVFHFSGHGTQVASDGDDQEDDHKDEAICPTDMNLLVDDDLKAIVSQIADGVDFTFISDCCHSGSMLDHSAVQIDGPKAGGTGQHLPEPSSLISFLGGSRDIDPEEVGVKSRELKPDLVASILSQKLGRTVGTRDIRSSLGSIFGPEASQFLSILGIGGSGGTGGAMSSLVGALSGGGAPAEPPSSGGGGGFGSLLGQVASAVGGDSAPATQAAHTPTTSAPPKPDPLSPDKGILITGCQAHETSADVRPPGGDAFGALTHTLVTVLKENPDGSYIETVTKVRAAMVEKKFAQNPCLECSEINSEKAFIC
;
A
#
# COMPACT_ATOMS: atom_id res chain seq x y z
N MET A 1 -6.73 -23.54 0.73
CA MET A 1 -8.00 -22.79 0.89
C MET A 1 -8.21 -22.30 2.33
N SER A 2 -7.38 -21.35 2.75
CA SER A 2 -7.78 -20.26 3.65
C SER A 2 -8.49 -19.16 2.84
N LYS A 3 -9.27 -18.31 3.50
CA LYS A 3 -9.76 -17.05 2.94
C LYS A 3 -9.30 -15.91 3.85
N LYS A 4 -8.29 -15.14 3.44
CA LYS A 4 -7.60 -14.12 4.27
C LYS A 4 -7.74 -12.73 3.69
N ALA A 5 -7.82 -11.71 4.54
CA ALA A 5 -7.84 -10.33 4.06
C ALA A 5 -7.00 -9.36 4.90
N VAL A 6 -6.50 -8.32 4.25
CA VAL A 6 -5.94 -7.12 4.86
C VAL A 6 -6.79 -5.94 4.41
N LEU A 7 -7.44 -5.26 5.34
CA LEU A 7 -8.37 -4.16 5.08
C LEU A 7 -7.83 -2.89 5.75
N VAL A 8 -7.60 -1.83 4.96
CA VAL A 8 -6.93 -0.61 5.40
C VAL A 8 -7.82 0.60 5.15
N GLY A 9 -8.09 1.37 6.22
CA GLY A 9 -8.86 2.62 6.15
C GLY A 9 -8.12 3.78 6.81
N CYS A 10 -7.69 4.76 6.03
CA CYS A 10 -6.94 5.93 6.53
C CYS A 10 -7.80 7.21 6.43
N ASN A 11 -8.21 7.77 7.55
CA ASN A 11 -8.95 9.04 7.61
C ASN A 11 -8.07 10.27 7.91
N TYR A 12 -6.81 10.08 8.31
CA TYR A 12 -5.83 11.13 8.64
C TYR A 12 -6.39 12.24 9.58
N PRO A 13 -7.03 11.87 10.71
CA PRO A 13 -7.85 12.78 11.53
C PRO A 13 -7.07 14.00 12.03
N GLY A 14 -7.68 15.19 11.92
CA GLY A 14 -7.07 16.45 12.38
C GLY A 14 -5.89 16.96 11.54
N SER A 15 -5.60 16.34 10.40
CA SER A 15 -4.53 16.74 9.48
C SER A 15 -5.04 17.56 8.28
N GLN A 16 -4.12 18.09 7.46
CA GLN A 16 -4.47 18.72 6.17
C GLN A 16 -4.93 17.70 5.11
N ALA A 17 -4.76 16.40 5.37
CA ALA A 17 -5.12 15.27 4.50
C ALA A 17 -6.39 14.54 5.00
N GLU A 18 -7.20 15.16 5.86
CA GLU A 18 -8.31 14.47 6.52
C GLU A 18 -9.42 14.01 5.55
N LEU A 19 -9.68 12.70 5.53
CA LEU A 19 -10.83 12.03 4.91
C LEU A 19 -11.81 11.55 6.01
N ALA A 20 -12.95 10.94 5.66
CA ALA A 20 -13.89 10.41 6.66
C ALA A 20 -14.49 9.05 6.30
N GLY A 21 -14.65 8.73 5.02
CA GLY A 21 -15.26 7.47 4.59
C GLY A 21 -14.34 6.27 4.67
N CYS A 22 -13.02 6.46 4.79
CA CYS A 22 -12.05 5.39 4.54
C CYS A 22 -12.08 4.26 5.57
N VAL A 23 -12.33 4.60 6.84
CA VAL A 23 -12.56 3.60 7.90
C VAL A 23 -13.88 2.85 7.70
N ASN A 24 -14.93 3.55 7.29
CA ASN A 24 -16.24 2.95 7.01
C ASN A 24 -16.18 2.01 5.80
N ASP A 25 -15.42 2.37 4.77
CA ASP A 25 -15.15 1.54 3.58
C ASP A 25 -14.53 0.19 3.98
N ALA A 26 -13.51 0.20 4.86
CA ALA A 26 -12.84 -1.01 5.32
C ALA A 26 -13.80 -1.95 6.08
N PHE A 27 -14.65 -1.40 6.96
CA PHE A 27 -15.70 -2.20 7.62
C PHE A 27 -16.82 -2.65 6.66
N MET A 28 -17.12 -1.88 5.61
CA MET A 28 -18.11 -2.26 4.60
C MET A 28 -17.64 -3.47 3.77
N ILE A 29 -16.35 -3.50 3.40
CA ILE A 29 -15.71 -4.68 2.79
C ILE A 29 -15.65 -5.84 3.79
N LYS A 30 -15.31 -5.61 5.07
CA LYS A 30 -15.32 -6.67 6.11
C LYS A 30 -16.70 -7.34 6.21
N GLY A 31 -17.76 -6.52 6.26
CA GLY A 31 -19.15 -7.00 6.25
C GLY A 31 -19.45 -7.84 5.02
N PHE A 32 -19.12 -7.38 3.81
CA PHE A 32 -19.31 -8.17 2.59
C PHE A 32 -18.56 -9.51 2.60
N LEU A 33 -17.27 -9.52 2.97
CA LEU A 33 -16.43 -10.73 2.97
C LEU A 33 -16.92 -11.78 3.97
N THR A 34 -17.38 -11.36 5.14
CA THR A 34 -17.93 -12.25 6.18
C THR A 34 -19.35 -12.72 5.86
N GLU A 35 -20.27 -11.79 5.52
CA GLU A 35 -21.69 -12.08 5.27
C GLU A 35 -21.93 -12.91 4.00
N TYR A 36 -21.21 -12.62 2.90
CA TYR A 36 -21.49 -13.20 1.57
C TYR A 36 -20.42 -14.18 1.10
N LYS A 37 -19.14 -13.93 1.42
CA LYS A 37 -18.02 -14.76 0.93
C LYS A 37 -17.44 -15.73 1.95
N GLY A 38 -17.95 -15.73 3.18
CA GLY A 38 -17.59 -16.72 4.21
C GLY A 38 -16.12 -16.68 4.63
N PHE A 39 -15.55 -15.48 4.71
CA PHE A 39 -14.27 -15.26 5.40
C PHE A 39 -14.49 -15.35 6.92
N SER A 40 -13.53 -15.91 7.66
CA SER A 40 -13.55 -15.85 9.13
C SER A 40 -13.12 -14.46 9.60
N ASP A 41 -13.69 -13.97 10.70
CA ASP A 41 -13.26 -12.71 11.32
C ASP A 41 -11.78 -12.80 11.77
N ASP A 42 -11.36 -13.99 12.24
CA ASP A 42 -9.98 -14.32 12.64
C ASP A 42 -8.97 -14.29 11.48
N ASP A 43 -9.43 -14.44 10.23
CA ASP A 43 -8.58 -14.40 9.02
C ASP A 43 -8.54 -12.97 8.39
N ILE A 44 -9.22 -11.98 8.97
CA ILE A 44 -9.27 -10.60 8.47
C ILE A 44 -8.47 -9.65 9.38
N THR A 45 -7.33 -9.17 8.88
CA THR A 45 -6.56 -8.10 9.53
C THR A 45 -7.11 -6.74 9.13
N VAL A 46 -7.49 -5.91 10.11
CA VAL A 46 -8.00 -4.54 9.89
C VAL A 46 -7.00 -3.52 10.44
N LEU A 47 -6.66 -2.51 9.65
CA LEU A 47 -5.79 -1.39 10.04
C LEU A 47 -6.51 -0.05 9.83
N ILE A 48 -6.75 0.69 10.91
CA ILE A 48 -7.47 1.98 10.90
C ILE A 48 -6.87 2.99 11.89
N ASP A 49 -7.12 4.29 11.66
CA ASP A 49 -6.49 5.40 12.39
C ASP A 49 -7.45 6.25 13.26
N THR A 50 -8.68 5.77 13.46
CA THR A 50 -9.70 6.44 14.30
C THR A 50 -10.03 5.69 15.60
N ASP A 51 -9.38 4.55 15.87
CA ASP A 51 -9.61 3.72 17.05
C ASP A 51 -8.30 3.03 17.48
N ASP A 52 -7.76 3.41 18.65
CA ASP A 52 -6.50 2.90 19.21
C ASP A 52 -6.53 1.40 19.57
N SER A 53 -7.69 0.73 19.49
CA SER A 53 -7.79 -0.73 19.66
C SER A 53 -7.40 -1.52 18.41
N TYR A 54 -7.22 -0.86 17.26
CA TYR A 54 -6.77 -1.45 16.00
C TYR A 54 -5.30 -1.13 15.71
N THR A 55 -4.68 -1.93 14.84
CA THR A 55 -3.32 -1.67 14.36
C THR A 55 -3.32 -0.43 13.46
N SER A 56 -2.60 0.62 13.84
CA SER A 56 -2.55 1.86 13.06
C SER A 56 -1.98 1.63 11.65
N PRO A 57 -2.57 2.20 10.58
CA PRO A 57 -2.17 2.00 9.19
C PRO A 57 -0.93 2.85 8.81
N THR A 58 0.20 2.53 9.43
CA THR A 58 1.53 3.02 9.05
C THR A 58 2.09 2.22 7.88
N GLY A 59 3.06 2.77 7.14
CA GLY A 59 3.67 2.04 6.02
C GLY A 59 4.30 0.73 6.45
N ALA A 60 4.99 0.70 7.60
CA ALA A 60 5.56 -0.52 8.17
C ALA A 60 4.50 -1.58 8.50
N ASN A 61 3.38 -1.18 9.14
CA ASN A 61 2.32 -2.12 9.52
C ASN A 61 1.59 -2.70 8.30
N ILE A 62 1.33 -1.87 7.28
CA ILE A 62 0.71 -2.33 6.02
C ILE A 62 1.66 -3.26 5.26
N LYS A 63 2.94 -2.88 5.08
CA LYS A 63 3.99 -3.72 4.47
C LYS A 63 4.09 -5.07 5.18
N SER A 64 4.08 -5.08 6.52
CA SER A 64 4.14 -6.30 7.34
C SER A 64 2.90 -7.19 7.18
N ALA A 65 1.68 -6.61 7.23
CA ALA A 65 0.43 -7.37 7.09
C ALA A 65 0.33 -8.03 5.70
N LEU A 66 0.62 -7.28 4.64
CA LEU A 66 0.60 -7.79 3.27
C LEU A 66 1.67 -8.86 3.04
N THR A 67 2.91 -8.63 3.48
CA THR A 67 3.99 -9.62 3.36
C THR A 67 3.63 -10.93 4.07
N THR A 68 3.02 -10.85 5.26
CA THR A 68 2.57 -12.03 6.02
C THR A 68 1.45 -12.78 5.29
N MET A 69 0.48 -12.07 4.70
CA MET A 69 -0.61 -12.67 3.94
C MET A 69 -0.12 -13.34 2.64
N CYS A 70 0.75 -12.67 1.88
CA CYS A 70 1.22 -13.13 0.57
C CYS A 70 2.23 -14.28 0.68
N SER A 71 3.28 -14.14 1.51
CA SER A 71 4.30 -15.20 1.68
C SER A 71 3.78 -16.44 2.41
N GLY A 72 2.72 -16.29 3.22
CA GLY A 72 2.03 -17.38 3.92
C GLY A 72 0.87 -18.01 3.14
N SER A 73 0.81 -17.81 1.82
CA SER A 73 -0.25 -18.33 0.93
C SER A 73 0.05 -19.74 0.40
N GLN A 74 -0.99 -20.51 0.09
CA GLN A 74 -0.91 -21.84 -0.51
C GLN A 74 -1.90 -21.99 -1.68
N PRO A 75 -1.63 -22.85 -2.69
CA PRO A 75 -2.51 -23.04 -3.83
C PRO A 75 -3.98 -23.32 -3.44
N GLY A 76 -4.91 -22.60 -4.07
CA GLY A 76 -6.32 -22.61 -3.74
C GLY A 76 -6.71 -21.82 -2.48
N ASP A 77 -5.84 -20.94 -1.96
CA ASP A 77 -6.24 -19.87 -1.03
C ASP A 77 -6.88 -18.69 -1.78
N VAL A 78 -7.70 -17.91 -1.07
CA VAL A 78 -8.29 -16.66 -1.57
C VAL A 78 -7.80 -15.51 -0.67
N LEU A 79 -7.23 -14.48 -1.28
CA LEU A 79 -6.60 -13.36 -0.60
C LEU A 79 -7.23 -12.03 -1.07
N VAL A 80 -7.52 -11.14 -0.13
CA VAL A 80 -8.08 -9.80 -0.42
C VAL A 80 -7.25 -8.71 0.25
N PHE A 81 -6.74 -7.76 -0.54
CA PHE A 81 -6.29 -6.47 -0.05
C PHE A 81 -7.36 -5.43 -0.37
N HIS A 82 -7.76 -4.64 0.62
CA HIS A 82 -8.52 -3.41 0.41
C HIS A 82 -7.74 -2.24 1.00
N PHE A 83 -7.59 -1.18 0.21
CA PHE A 83 -7.10 0.11 0.68
C PHE A 83 -8.13 1.19 0.37
N SER A 84 -8.53 1.93 1.40
CA SER A 84 -9.25 3.19 1.28
C SER A 84 -8.48 4.28 2.00
N GLY A 85 -8.24 5.40 1.32
CA GLY A 85 -7.38 6.46 1.81
C GLY A 85 -6.91 7.37 0.69
N HIS A 86 -5.79 8.05 0.92
CA HIS A 86 -5.12 8.88 -0.06
C HIS A 86 -4.16 8.07 -0.96
N GLY A 87 -4.07 8.51 -2.22
CA GLY A 87 -3.04 8.09 -3.17
C GLY A 87 -2.37 9.30 -3.82
N THR A 88 -1.15 9.09 -4.32
CA THR A 88 -0.27 10.13 -4.87
C THR A 88 0.59 9.56 -5.99
N GLN A 89 1.33 10.41 -6.69
CA GLN A 89 2.41 10.01 -7.60
C GLN A 89 3.73 10.61 -7.11
N VAL A 90 4.81 9.83 -7.16
CA VAL A 90 6.17 10.30 -6.85
C VAL A 90 7.05 10.26 -8.09
N ALA A 91 8.05 11.14 -8.17
CA ALA A 91 9.04 11.04 -9.24
C ALA A 91 9.85 9.74 -9.07
N SER A 92 10.00 8.99 -10.16
CA SER A 92 10.78 7.75 -10.19
C SER A 92 12.29 8.00 -10.06
N ASP A 93 13.06 6.93 -9.93
CA ASP A 93 14.53 6.98 -9.97
C ASP A 93 15.10 7.03 -11.41
N GLY A 94 14.25 7.06 -12.45
CA GLY A 94 14.61 7.39 -13.83
C GLY A 94 15.14 6.25 -14.72
N ASP A 95 14.64 5.02 -14.56
CA ASP A 95 14.89 3.87 -15.45
C ASP A 95 13.63 3.35 -16.17
N ASP A 96 12.54 4.11 -16.11
CA ASP A 96 11.16 3.68 -16.31
C ASP A 96 10.69 3.58 -17.78
N GLN A 97 9.68 2.73 -17.98
CA GLN A 97 8.98 2.51 -19.25
C GLN A 97 7.63 3.26 -19.32
N GLU A 98 7.31 4.04 -18.28
CA GLU A 98 6.06 4.78 -18.13
C GLU A 98 6.11 6.15 -18.84
N ASP A 99 5.04 6.52 -19.54
CA ASP A 99 5.00 7.70 -20.41
C ASP A 99 5.15 9.06 -19.67
N ASP A 100 5.02 9.11 -18.34
CA ASP A 100 5.07 10.36 -17.56
C ASP A 100 6.12 10.42 -16.42
N HIS A 101 6.91 9.36 -16.28
CA HIS A 101 8.03 9.20 -15.34
C HIS A 101 7.69 9.34 -13.84
N LYS A 102 6.59 8.73 -13.37
CA LYS A 102 6.17 8.77 -11.96
C LYS A 102 5.53 7.48 -11.47
N ASP A 103 6.04 6.97 -10.35
CA ASP A 103 5.47 5.83 -9.66
C ASP A 103 4.14 6.20 -8.95
N GLU A 104 3.11 5.37 -9.12
CA GLU A 104 1.90 5.41 -8.28
C GLU A 104 2.20 4.98 -6.83
N ALA A 105 1.55 5.62 -5.84
CA ALA A 105 1.71 5.25 -4.43
C ALA A 105 0.45 5.44 -3.57
N ILE A 106 0.15 4.46 -2.72
CA ILE A 106 -0.80 4.64 -1.61
C ILE A 106 -0.11 5.38 -0.45
N CYS A 107 -0.89 6.13 0.32
CA CYS A 107 -0.39 7.01 1.39
C CYS A 107 -0.78 6.51 2.81
N PRO A 108 0.06 5.74 3.51
CA PRO A 108 -0.15 5.42 4.93
C PRO A 108 -0.10 6.65 5.83
N THR A 109 -0.64 6.55 7.05
CA THR A 109 -0.89 7.72 7.93
C THR A 109 0.36 8.37 8.49
N ASP A 110 1.47 7.64 8.57
CA ASP A 110 2.79 8.16 8.90
C ASP A 110 3.48 8.86 7.70
N MET A 111 2.88 8.81 6.51
CA MET A 111 3.45 9.19 5.20
C MET A 111 4.62 8.30 4.74
N ASN A 112 4.78 7.10 5.30
CA ASN A 112 5.70 6.09 4.77
C ASN A 112 5.04 5.41 3.55
N LEU A 113 5.16 6.03 2.38
CA LEU A 113 4.47 5.60 1.15
C LEU A 113 4.76 4.12 0.79
N LEU A 114 3.79 3.47 0.16
CA LEU A 114 3.98 2.23 -0.59
C LEU A 114 3.83 2.58 -2.07
N VAL A 115 4.91 2.50 -2.82
CA VAL A 115 4.90 2.59 -4.28
C VAL A 115 4.41 1.29 -4.92
N ASP A 116 3.99 1.35 -6.18
CA ASP A 116 3.76 0.21 -7.06
C ASP A 116 4.83 -0.90 -6.92
N ASP A 117 6.13 -0.54 -6.92
CA ASP A 117 7.24 -1.50 -6.84
C ASP A 117 7.26 -2.28 -5.50
N ASP A 118 6.89 -1.63 -4.39
CA ASP A 118 6.74 -2.31 -3.08
C ASP A 118 5.56 -3.30 -3.14
N LEU A 119 4.46 -2.92 -3.78
CA LEU A 119 3.26 -3.76 -3.92
C LEU A 119 3.53 -4.95 -4.84
N LYS A 120 4.16 -4.74 -5.99
CA LYS A 120 4.62 -5.78 -6.93
C LYS A 120 5.61 -6.74 -6.27
N ALA A 121 6.59 -6.22 -5.50
CA ALA A 121 7.53 -7.04 -4.74
C ALA A 121 6.84 -7.92 -3.67
N ILE A 122 5.76 -7.45 -3.03
CA ILE A 122 4.98 -8.23 -2.07
C ILE A 122 4.07 -9.26 -2.78
N VAL A 123 3.38 -8.86 -3.85
CA VAL A 123 2.45 -9.74 -4.62
C VAL A 123 3.18 -10.84 -5.39
N SER A 124 4.43 -10.61 -5.81
CA SER A 124 5.27 -11.64 -6.46
C SER A 124 5.47 -12.91 -5.59
N GLN A 125 5.39 -12.77 -4.26
CA GLN A 125 5.58 -13.84 -3.28
C GLN A 125 4.36 -14.77 -3.15
N ILE A 126 3.24 -14.44 -3.79
CA ILE A 126 2.02 -15.25 -3.76
C ILE A 126 2.23 -16.56 -4.53
N ALA A 127 1.85 -17.69 -3.91
CA ALA A 127 1.93 -19.02 -4.51
C ALA A 127 1.03 -19.16 -5.75
N ASP A 128 1.45 -19.96 -6.72
CA ASP A 128 0.68 -20.15 -7.95
C ASP A 128 -0.64 -20.90 -7.69
N GLY A 129 -1.72 -20.46 -8.33
CA GLY A 129 -3.07 -20.99 -8.09
C GLY A 129 -3.76 -20.42 -6.84
N VAL A 130 -3.26 -19.31 -6.28
CA VAL A 130 -3.98 -18.46 -5.32
C VAL A 130 -4.79 -17.40 -6.07
N ASP A 131 -6.02 -17.15 -5.64
CA ASP A 131 -6.81 -16.01 -6.13
C ASP A 131 -6.55 -14.78 -5.24
N PHE A 132 -5.91 -13.74 -5.79
CA PHE A 132 -5.62 -12.47 -5.09
C PHE A 132 -6.40 -11.31 -5.71
N THR A 133 -7.12 -10.55 -4.89
CA THR A 133 -7.85 -9.34 -5.30
C THR A 133 -7.35 -8.13 -4.52
N PHE A 134 -6.98 -7.05 -5.20
CA PHE A 134 -6.70 -5.74 -4.61
C PHE A 134 -7.80 -4.75 -5.02
N ILE A 135 -8.52 -4.20 -4.05
CA ILE A 135 -9.49 -3.11 -4.22
C ILE A 135 -8.84 -1.82 -3.70
N SER A 136 -8.56 -0.87 -4.59
CA SER A 136 -7.87 0.39 -4.29
C SER A 136 -8.82 1.58 -4.49
N ASP A 137 -9.37 2.10 -3.39
CA ASP A 137 -10.28 3.25 -3.37
C ASP A 137 -9.55 4.55 -3.00
N CYS A 138 -8.54 4.86 -3.81
CA CYS A 138 -7.80 6.13 -3.80
C CYS A 138 -7.55 6.62 -5.25
N CYS A 139 -7.12 7.88 -5.39
CA CYS A 139 -6.61 8.40 -6.67
C CYS A 139 -5.22 7.83 -6.97
N HIS A 140 -4.75 7.97 -8.21
CA HIS A 140 -3.39 7.55 -8.63
C HIS A 140 -3.11 6.09 -8.26
N SER A 141 -3.95 5.19 -8.80
CA SER A 141 -3.99 3.77 -8.42
C SER A 141 -4.18 2.76 -9.56
N GLY A 142 -4.21 3.23 -10.82
CA GLY A 142 -3.89 2.36 -11.96
C GLY A 142 -2.44 1.88 -11.90
N SER A 143 -2.05 0.93 -12.74
CA SER A 143 -0.66 0.44 -12.86
C SER A 143 -0.07 -0.23 -11.61
N MET A 144 -0.69 -0.17 -10.44
CA MET A 144 -0.15 -0.67 -9.15
C MET A 144 0.21 -2.18 -9.12
N LEU A 145 -0.14 -2.95 -10.15
CA LEU A 145 0.27 -4.35 -10.36
C LEU A 145 0.87 -4.63 -11.76
N ASP A 146 1.14 -3.62 -12.59
CA ASP A 146 1.54 -3.70 -14.02
C ASP A 146 0.60 -4.52 -14.93
N HIS A 147 -0.65 -4.77 -14.51
CA HIS A 147 -1.64 -5.50 -15.30
C HIS A 147 -2.29 -4.62 -16.36
N SER A 148 -2.47 -5.16 -17.57
CA SER A 148 -3.26 -4.49 -18.60
C SER A 148 -4.72 -4.30 -18.16
N ALA A 149 -5.25 -3.09 -18.33
CA ALA A 149 -6.64 -2.81 -18.05
C ALA A 149 -7.57 -3.55 -19.03
N VAL A 150 -8.55 -4.27 -18.49
CA VAL A 150 -9.61 -4.94 -19.25
C VAL A 150 -10.50 -3.89 -19.90
N GLN A 151 -10.70 -3.97 -21.21
CA GLN A 151 -11.60 -3.03 -21.91
C GLN A 151 -13.06 -3.31 -21.53
N ILE A 152 -13.57 -2.53 -20.57
CA ILE A 152 -14.99 -2.49 -20.21
C ILE A 152 -15.67 -1.33 -20.95
N ASP A 153 -16.36 -1.66 -22.03
CA ASP A 153 -17.15 -0.70 -22.81
C ASP A 153 -18.26 -0.05 -21.96
N GLY A 154 -18.50 1.25 -22.16
CA GLY A 154 -19.55 1.96 -21.42
C GLY A 154 -19.61 3.47 -21.69
N PRO A 155 -20.54 4.19 -21.03
CA PRO A 155 -20.86 5.59 -21.35
C PRO A 155 -19.73 6.61 -21.17
N LYS A 156 -18.60 6.20 -20.57
CA LYS A 156 -17.43 7.06 -20.28
C LYS A 156 -16.23 6.81 -21.19
N ALA A 157 -16.33 5.94 -22.19
CA ALA A 157 -15.26 5.73 -23.17
C ALA A 157 -15.02 7.01 -24.01
N GLY A 158 -14.17 7.91 -23.50
CA GLY A 158 -13.86 9.22 -24.09
C GLY A 158 -14.28 10.47 -23.29
N GLY A 159 -14.67 10.34 -22.02
CA GLY A 159 -15.06 11.50 -21.18
C GLY A 159 -13.91 12.09 -20.35
N THR A 160 -13.60 13.38 -20.52
CA THR A 160 -12.50 14.08 -19.82
C THR A 160 -12.90 14.55 -18.40
N GLY A 161 -13.18 13.62 -17.50
CA GLY A 161 -13.87 13.85 -16.21
C GLY A 161 -12.99 14.23 -15.00
N GLN A 162 -12.25 15.35 -15.05
CA GLN A 162 -11.40 15.80 -13.92
C GLN A 162 -12.14 16.43 -12.72
N HIS A 163 -13.47 16.55 -12.75
CA HIS A 163 -14.23 17.28 -11.73
C HIS A 163 -14.85 16.34 -10.68
N LEU A 164 -14.90 16.74 -9.41
CA LEU A 164 -15.68 16.01 -8.40
C LEU A 164 -17.19 16.04 -8.73
N PRO A 165 -17.99 15.05 -8.28
CA PRO A 165 -19.44 15.10 -8.44
C PRO A 165 -20.03 16.35 -7.76
N GLU A 166 -20.98 16.99 -8.43
CA GLU A 166 -21.75 18.08 -7.84
C GLU A 166 -22.56 17.58 -6.64
N PRO A 167 -22.46 18.18 -5.45
CA PRO A 167 -23.15 17.74 -4.23
C PRO A 167 -24.66 17.49 -4.43
N SER A 168 -25.31 18.36 -5.21
CA SER A 168 -26.73 18.26 -5.58
C SER A 168 -27.12 16.97 -6.31
N SER A 169 -26.17 16.30 -6.97
CA SER A 169 -26.41 15.04 -7.68
C SER A 169 -26.46 13.81 -6.77
N LEU A 170 -25.90 13.90 -5.56
CA LEU A 170 -25.83 12.81 -4.60
C LEU A 170 -27.09 12.70 -3.73
N ILE A 171 -27.91 13.76 -3.66
CA ILE A 171 -29.11 13.81 -2.79
C ILE A 171 -30.11 12.68 -3.08
N SER A 172 -30.30 12.30 -4.34
CA SER A 172 -31.18 11.18 -4.71
C SER A 172 -30.64 9.82 -4.28
N PHE A 173 -29.32 9.68 -4.11
CA PHE A 173 -28.67 8.46 -3.64
C PHE A 173 -28.73 8.34 -2.11
N LEU A 174 -28.75 9.46 -1.38
CA LEU A 174 -28.76 9.53 0.09
C LEU A 174 -30.15 9.29 0.73
N GLY A 175 -31.01 8.49 0.10
CA GLY A 175 -32.31 8.10 0.68
C GLY A 175 -33.34 9.23 0.76
N GLY A 176 -33.46 10.04 -0.30
CA GLY A 176 -34.25 11.28 -0.35
C GLY A 176 -35.69 11.19 0.17
N SER A 177 -35.90 11.57 1.43
CA SER A 177 -37.21 11.89 2.04
C SER A 177 -37.10 13.05 3.05
N ARG A 178 -36.03 13.85 2.95
CA ARG A 178 -35.78 15.09 3.69
C ARG A 178 -35.26 16.13 2.71
N ASP A 179 -35.51 17.40 2.99
CA ASP A 179 -34.90 18.52 2.28
C ASP A 179 -33.42 18.61 2.69
N ILE A 180 -32.57 17.85 2.00
CA ILE A 180 -31.10 17.94 2.12
C ILE A 180 -30.64 19.15 1.31
N ASP A 181 -29.91 20.06 1.94
CA ASP A 181 -29.25 21.16 1.23
C ASP A 181 -28.01 20.61 0.49
N PRO A 182 -27.82 20.89 -0.82
CA PRO A 182 -26.59 20.56 -1.53
C PRO A 182 -25.32 21.05 -0.85
N GLU A 183 -25.33 22.20 -0.17
CA GLU A 183 -24.14 22.75 0.49
C GLU A 183 -23.72 21.96 1.75
N GLU A 184 -24.60 21.10 2.29
CA GLU A 184 -24.29 20.22 3.43
C GLU A 184 -23.64 18.87 3.01
N VAL A 185 -23.69 18.50 1.72
CA VAL A 185 -23.06 17.26 1.23
C VAL A 185 -21.59 17.52 0.89
N GLY A 186 -20.71 17.20 1.84
CA GLY A 186 -19.26 17.37 1.65
C GLY A 186 -18.70 16.33 0.66
N VAL A 187 -17.88 16.78 -0.29
CA VAL A 187 -17.11 15.89 -1.19
C VAL A 187 -15.65 16.32 -1.18
N LYS A 188 -14.73 15.39 -0.92
CA LYS A 188 -13.28 15.59 -1.02
C LYS A 188 -12.66 14.67 -2.07
N SER A 189 -11.57 15.13 -2.69
CA SER A 189 -10.70 14.29 -3.52
C SER A 189 -9.86 13.36 -2.64
N ARG A 190 -9.65 12.12 -3.09
CA ARG A 190 -8.68 11.18 -2.48
C ARG A 190 -7.26 11.29 -3.05
N GLU A 191 -6.98 12.34 -3.83
CA GLU A 191 -5.63 12.72 -4.23
C GLU A 191 -4.91 13.44 -3.08
N LEU A 192 -3.72 12.96 -2.71
CA LEU A 192 -2.79 13.73 -1.89
C LEU A 192 -1.71 14.32 -2.79
N LYS A 193 -1.79 15.63 -3.06
CA LYS A 193 -0.90 16.28 -4.03
C LYS A 193 0.57 16.19 -3.61
N PRO A 194 1.53 15.96 -4.53
CA PRO A 194 2.95 15.82 -4.19
C PRO A 194 3.52 17.02 -3.42
N ASP A 195 3.07 18.25 -3.69
CA ASP A 195 3.46 19.44 -2.93
C ASP A 195 3.05 19.37 -1.44
N LEU A 196 1.90 18.76 -1.14
CA LEU A 196 1.43 18.56 0.23
C LEU A 196 2.19 17.40 0.91
N VAL A 197 2.51 16.32 0.19
CA VAL A 197 3.42 15.27 0.67
C VAL A 197 4.77 15.88 1.03
N ALA A 198 5.39 16.64 0.12
CA ALA A 198 6.65 17.33 0.34
C ALA A 198 6.59 18.34 1.51
N SER A 199 5.48 19.04 1.69
CA SER A 199 5.23 19.91 2.85
C SER A 199 5.20 19.14 4.18
N ILE A 200 4.47 18.02 4.25
CA ILE A 200 4.38 17.19 5.46
C ILE A 200 5.74 16.53 5.78
N LEU A 201 6.46 16.05 4.77
CA LEU A 201 7.82 15.53 4.94
C LEU A 201 8.79 16.63 5.39
N SER A 202 8.64 17.87 4.89
CA SER A 202 9.45 19.02 5.33
C SER A 202 9.22 19.33 6.81
N GLN A 203 7.98 19.25 7.29
CA GLN A 203 7.65 19.43 8.71
C GLN A 203 8.23 18.31 9.58
N LYS A 204 8.14 17.05 9.13
CA LYS A 204 8.71 15.88 9.83
C LYS A 204 10.24 15.93 9.93
N LEU A 205 10.93 16.44 8.90
CA LEU A 205 12.39 16.47 8.83
C LEU A 205 13.03 17.78 9.32
N GLY A 206 12.27 18.85 9.54
CA GLY A 206 12.80 20.17 9.93
C GLY A 206 13.65 20.86 8.84
N ARG A 207 13.59 20.38 7.59
CA ARG A 207 14.24 20.96 6.41
C ARG A 207 13.27 20.97 5.24
N THR A 208 13.50 21.82 4.23
CA THR A 208 12.75 21.75 2.98
C THR A 208 12.98 20.41 2.27
N VAL A 209 11.90 19.88 1.70
CA VAL A 209 11.82 18.73 0.78
C VAL A 209 11.13 19.26 -0.48
N GLY A 210 11.73 19.09 -1.67
CA GLY A 210 11.04 19.29 -2.94
C GLY A 210 10.26 18.04 -3.37
N THR A 211 9.36 18.16 -4.35
CA THR A 211 8.58 17.02 -4.86
C THR A 211 9.45 15.91 -5.46
N ARG A 212 10.58 16.26 -6.06
CA ARG A 212 11.62 15.31 -6.53
C ARG A 212 12.42 14.68 -5.39
N ASP A 213 12.43 15.29 -4.21
CA ASP A 213 13.15 14.81 -3.03
C ASP A 213 12.28 13.92 -2.13
N ILE A 214 11.03 13.63 -2.50
CA ILE A 214 10.10 12.80 -1.69
C ILE A 214 10.72 11.41 -1.46
N ARG A 215 11.02 10.67 -2.53
CA ARG A 215 11.55 9.30 -2.52
C ARG A 215 12.81 9.20 -1.63
N SER A 216 13.80 10.07 -1.82
CA SER A 216 15.02 10.12 -1.00
C SER A 216 14.80 10.60 0.45
N SER A 217 13.79 11.44 0.69
CA SER A 217 13.44 11.91 2.04
C SER A 217 12.69 10.86 2.86
N LEU A 218 11.90 9.97 2.24
CA LEU A 218 11.30 8.81 2.91
C LEU A 218 12.39 7.89 3.49
N GLY A 219 13.41 7.55 2.70
CA GLY A 219 14.58 6.79 3.16
C GLY A 219 15.33 7.46 4.32
N SER A 220 15.28 8.80 4.41
CA SER A 220 15.87 9.56 5.53
C SER A 220 15.05 9.49 6.83
N ILE A 221 13.75 9.17 6.77
CA ILE A 221 12.84 9.12 7.94
C ILE A 221 12.67 7.69 8.43
N PHE A 222 12.38 6.75 7.52
CA PHE A 222 11.97 5.38 7.84
C PHE A 222 13.09 4.35 7.58
N GLY A 223 14.23 4.76 7.00
CA GLY A 223 15.36 3.88 6.74
C GLY A 223 14.94 2.67 5.89
N PRO A 224 15.27 1.42 6.30
CA PRO A 224 14.84 0.21 5.60
C PRO A 224 13.33 0.03 5.44
N GLU A 225 12.50 0.69 6.25
CA GLU A 225 11.04 0.58 6.19
C GLU A 225 10.40 1.53 5.16
N ALA A 226 11.17 2.47 4.60
CA ALA A 226 10.68 3.49 3.66
C ALA A 226 10.14 2.90 2.35
N SER A 227 10.79 1.84 1.87
CA SER A 227 10.43 0.98 0.74
C SER A 227 11.53 -0.08 0.65
N GLN A 228 11.23 -1.27 0.12
CA GLN A 228 12.28 -2.26 -0.09
C GLN A 228 13.32 -1.76 -1.11
N PHE A 229 12.90 -0.93 -2.09
CA PHE A 229 13.78 -0.25 -3.03
C PHE A 229 14.63 0.83 -2.36
N LEU A 230 14.02 1.65 -1.49
CA LEU A 230 14.74 2.69 -0.74
C LEU A 230 15.75 2.14 0.26
N SER A 231 15.52 0.93 0.80
CA SER A 231 16.40 0.29 1.78
C SER A 231 17.85 0.10 1.30
N ILE A 232 18.07 0.06 -0.03
CA ILE A 232 19.35 -0.21 -0.67
C ILE A 232 20.23 1.05 -0.79
N LEU A 233 19.68 2.26 -0.55
CA LEU A 233 20.43 3.54 -0.58
C LEU A 233 21.34 3.81 0.65
N GLY A 234 21.82 2.75 1.32
CA GLY A 234 23.16 2.76 1.92
C GLY A 234 23.38 3.55 3.21
N ILE A 235 22.36 3.78 4.04
CA ILE A 235 22.56 4.25 5.44
C ILE A 235 22.74 3.05 6.40
N GLY A 236 23.56 2.08 5.96
CA GLY A 236 24.05 0.96 6.76
C GLY A 236 25.47 1.25 7.24
N GLY A 237 25.73 1.13 8.54
CA GLY A 237 27.04 1.42 9.14
C GLY A 237 28.17 0.56 8.58
N SER A 238 29.38 1.12 8.51
CA SER A 238 30.55 0.45 7.96
C SER A 238 31.04 -0.73 8.82
N GLY A 239 30.96 -1.95 8.28
CA GLY A 239 31.83 -3.06 8.73
C GLY A 239 31.30 -4.49 8.57
N GLY A 240 32.04 -5.30 7.80
CA GLY A 240 32.19 -6.74 8.11
C GLY A 240 31.38 -7.75 7.29
N THR A 241 32.00 -8.25 6.21
CA THR A 241 31.96 -9.66 5.74
C THR A 241 30.63 -10.41 5.84
N GLY A 242 29.93 -10.54 4.70
CA GLY A 242 28.67 -11.28 4.60
C GLY A 242 28.79 -12.80 4.69
N GLY A 243 27.63 -13.44 4.81
CA GLY A 243 27.39 -14.88 4.71
C GLY A 243 25.93 -15.12 4.30
N ALA A 244 25.69 -16.12 3.46
CA ALA A 244 24.35 -16.53 3.04
C ALA A 244 23.75 -17.56 4.03
N MET A 245 22.50 -17.99 3.76
CA MET A 245 21.70 -18.97 4.53
C MET A 245 21.15 -18.42 5.86
N SER A 246 20.10 -19.00 6.48
CA SER A 246 18.94 -19.82 6.03
C SER A 246 18.13 -20.12 7.31
N SER A 247 16.87 -20.57 7.16
CA SER A 247 16.16 -21.39 8.15
C SER A 247 15.96 -20.83 9.57
N LEU A 248 14.74 -20.39 9.87
CA LEU A 248 14.23 -20.37 11.25
C LEU A 248 12.93 -21.18 11.37
N VAL A 249 13.06 -22.51 11.31
CA VAL A 249 11.95 -23.45 11.56
C VAL A 249 12.39 -24.52 12.55
N GLY A 250 11.70 -24.59 13.69
CA GLY A 250 11.61 -25.78 14.55
C GLY A 250 12.71 -25.96 15.61
N ALA A 251 12.43 -25.56 16.85
CA ALA A 251 13.13 -26.05 18.06
C ALA A 251 12.32 -25.88 19.38
N LEU A 252 11.03 -26.24 19.41
CA LEU A 252 10.26 -26.35 20.66
C LEU A 252 10.25 -27.80 21.18
N SER A 253 11.31 -28.23 21.86
CA SER A 253 11.29 -29.38 22.80
C SER A 253 12.60 -29.50 23.59
N GLY A 254 12.54 -30.10 24.79
CA GLY A 254 13.72 -30.45 25.60
C GLY A 254 13.96 -29.52 26.79
N GLY A 255 13.35 -29.81 27.93
CA GLY A 255 13.67 -29.16 29.21
C GLY A 255 14.84 -29.83 29.94
N GLY A 256 15.62 -29.06 30.70
CA GLY A 256 16.72 -29.59 31.51
C GLY A 256 17.41 -28.53 32.38
N ALA A 257 17.21 -28.62 33.69
CA ALA A 257 17.93 -27.90 34.74
C ALA A 257 18.44 -28.94 35.78
N PRO A 258 19.28 -28.61 36.78
CA PRO A 258 19.88 -27.30 37.12
C PRO A 258 21.41 -27.32 37.39
N ALA A 259 22.04 -26.15 37.57
CA ALA A 259 23.28 -25.96 38.36
C ALA A 259 23.52 -24.48 38.71
N GLU A 260 23.98 -24.19 39.94
CA GLU A 260 24.37 -22.85 40.46
C GLU A 260 25.20 -23.01 41.77
N PRO A 261 25.91 -21.99 42.31
CA PRO A 261 26.46 -20.75 41.73
C PRO A 261 28.02 -20.82 41.59
N PRO A 262 28.95 -20.27 42.45
CA PRO A 262 28.88 -19.45 43.67
C PRO A 262 29.77 -18.15 43.67
N SER A 263 29.15 -16.98 43.46
CA SER A 263 29.44 -15.69 44.15
C SER A 263 30.74 -14.85 43.97
N SER A 264 30.52 -13.52 43.98
CA SER A 264 31.28 -12.44 44.66
C SER A 264 32.40 -11.64 43.95
N GLY A 265 32.38 -10.32 44.18
CA GLY A 265 33.44 -9.34 43.85
C GLY A 265 33.44 -8.78 42.41
N GLY A 266 33.72 -7.50 42.14
CA GLY A 266 33.87 -6.36 43.06
C GLY A 266 34.64 -5.16 42.48
N GLY A 267 33.93 -4.05 42.18
CA GLY A 267 34.45 -2.66 42.26
C GLY A 267 35.61 -2.18 41.36
N GLY A 268 35.27 -1.65 40.17
CA GLY A 268 35.92 -0.46 39.59
C GLY A 268 37.27 -0.64 38.84
N GLY A 269 37.65 0.41 38.09
CA GLY A 269 38.96 0.51 37.43
C GLY A 269 38.93 1.19 36.05
N PHE A 270 39.04 2.51 35.99
CA PHE A 270 39.57 3.19 34.80
C PHE A 270 41.07 2.88 34.70
N GLY A 271 41.54 2.33 33.58
CA GLY A 271 42.95 1.96 33.42
C GLY A 271 43.38 1.83 31.97
N SER A 272 44.07 2.86 31.46
CA SER A 272 44.75 2.81 30.15
C SER A 272 45.98 1.92 30.22
N LEU A 273 46.22 1.10 29.18
CA LEU A 273 47.59 0.81 28.75
C LEU A 273 47.67 0.47 27.25
N LEU A 274 48.39 1.30 26.49
CA LEU A 274 48.91 0.89 25.18
C LEU A 274 50.00 -0.18 25.37
N GLY A 275 49.94 -1.28 24.61
CA GLY A 275 50.97 -2.31 24.69
C GLY A 275 50.99 -3.31 23.53
N GLN A 276 52.06 -3.26 22.75
CA GLN A 276 52.69 -4.40 22.06
C GLN A 276 51.87 -5.20 21.02
N VAL A 277 52.04 -4.83 19.75
CA VAL A 277 52.44 -5.81 18.71
C VAL A 277 53.75 -5.33 18.10
N ALA A 278 54.70 -6.23 17.89
CA ALA A 278 56.07 -5.89 17.50
C ALA A 278 56.40 -6.35 16.07
N SER A 279 57.15 -5.49 15.38
CA SER A 279 57.97 -5.70 14.17
C SER A 279 57.84 -7.02 13.38
N ALA A 280 57.36 -6.89 12.14
CA ALA A 280 58.04 -7.45 10.98
C ALA A 280 58.29 -6.31 9.98
N VAL A 281 59.45 -6.28 9.33
CA VAL A 281 59.86 -5.20 8.40
C VAL A 281 60.22 -5.82 7.05
N GLY A 282 59.65 -5.28 5.98
CA GLY A 282 59.78 -5.78 4.62
C GLY A 282 58.50 -5.45 3.82
N GLY A 283 58.48 -4.50 2.89
CA GLY A 283 59.56 -3.62 2.43
C GLY A 283 59.82 -3.76 0.94
N ASP A 284 58.79 -3.53 0.12
CA ASP A 284 58.97 -3.16 -1.28
C ASP A 284 57.83 -2.22 -1.73
N SER A 285 58.07 -1.39 -2.74
CA SER A 285 57.19 -0.28 -3.10
C SER A 285 56.49 -0.48 -4.45
N ALA A 286 55.19 -0.75 -4.43
CA ALA A 286 54.31 -0.73 -5.61
C ALA A 286 53.51 0.59 -5.68
N PRO A 287 53.22 1.12 -6.89
CA PRO A 287 52.61 2.43 -7.04
C PRO A 287 51.13 2.47 -6.63
N ALA A 288 50.71 3.58 -6.02
CA ALA A 288 49.31 3.83 -5.72
C ALA A 288 48.52 4.10 -7.02
N THR A 289 47.83 3.08 -7.53
CA THR A 289 46.76 3.28 -8.52
C THR A 289 45.62 4.05 -7.87
N GLN A 290 45.37 5.28 -8.33
CA GLN A 290 44.14 5.99 -8.02
C GLN A 290 42.98 5.31 -8.73
N ALA A 291 42.43 4.27 -8.12
CA ALA A 291 41.11 3.77 -8.43
C ALA A 291 40.10 4.87 -8.06
N ALA A 292 39.69 5.65 -9.05
CA ALA A 292 38.64 6.64 -8.91
C ALA A 292 37.30 5.93 -8.71
N HIS A 293 37.05 5.47 -7.49
CA HIS A 293 35.73 5.02 -7.05
C HIS A 293 34.78 6.22 -6.99
N THR A 294 34.28 6.63 -8.14
CA THR A 294 32.96 7.27 -8.24
C THR A 294 31.94 6.24 -7.77
N PRO A 295 31.22 6.46 -6.66
CA PRO A 295 30.12 5.58 -6.29
C PRO A 295 28.97 5.82 -7.26
N THR A 296 28.87 4.98 -8.30
CA THR A 296 27.67 4.88 -9.14
C THR A 296 26.57 4.24 -8.32
N THR A 297 25.87 5.05 -7.53
CA THR A 297 24.64 4.68 -6.83
C THR A 297 23.49 4.60 -7.83
N SER A 298 23.50 3.57 -8.68
CA SER A 298 22.29 3.14 -9.38
C SER A 298 21.27 2.67 -8.35
N ALA A 299 20.00 3.01 -8.55
CA ALA A 299 18.91 2.35 -7.84
C ALA A 299 18.98 0.82 -8.06
N PRO A 300 18.42 0.00 -7.15
CA PRO A 300 18.12 -1.39 -7.48
C PRO A 300 17.20 -1.45 -8.71
N PRO A 301 17.34 -2.45 -9.59
CA PRO A 301 16.49 -2.58 -10.78
C PRO A 301 15.04 -2.88 -10.39
N LYS A 302 14.05 -2.25 -11.05
CA LYS A 302 12.61 -2.49 -10.83
C LYS A 302 12.27 -4.00 -10.83
N PRO A 303 11.26 -4.44 -10.06
CA PRO A 303 10.88 -5.85 -9.99
C PRO A 303 10.40 -6.35 -11.37
N ASP A 304 10.62 -7.64 -11.66
CA ASP A 304 10.07 -8.26 -12.87
C ASP A 304 8.53 -8.12 -12.90
N PRO A 305 7.92 -7.74 -14.03
CA PRO A 305 6.46 -7.59 -14.14
C PRO A 305 5.71 -8.85 -13.73
N LEU A 306 4.56 -8.68 -13.05
CA LEU A 306 3.72 -9.78 -12.62
C LEU A 306 3.16 -10.55 -13.83
N SER A 307 3.08 -11.87 -13.73
CA SER A 307 2.42 -12.69 -14.74
C SER A 307 0.94 -12.30 -14.85
N PRO A 308 0.31 -12.18 -16.04
CA PRO A 308 -1.04 -11.60 -16.20
C PRO A 308 -2.18 -12.24 -15.38
N ASP A 309 -2.03 -13.50 -14.96
CA ASP A 309 -3.00 -14.21 -14.12
C ASP A 309 -2.77 -14.02 -12.60
N LYS A 310 -1.66 -13.42 -12.18
CA LYS A 310 -1.28 -13.23 -10.77
C LYS A 310 -1.84 -11.92 -10.21
N GLY A 311 -3.12 -11.99 -9.86
CA GLY A 311 -3.84 -10.91 -9.19
C GLY A 311 -4.95 -10.29 -10.03
N ILE A 312 -5.80 -9.52 -9.35
CA ILE A 312 -6.89 -8.73 -9.91
C ILE A 312 -6.92 -7.40 -9.18
N LEU A 313 -6.70 -6.30 -9.90
CA LEU A 313 -6.76 -4.94 -9.36
C LEU A 313 -8.07 -4.26 -9.79
N ILE A 314 -8.76 -3.62 -8.84
CA ILE A 314 -9.93 -2.77 -9.06
C ILE A 314 -9.60 -1.39 -8.48
N THR A 315 -9.63 -0.36 -9.31
CA THR A 315 -9.19 1.00 -8.95
C THR A 315 -10.37 1.97 -8.90
N GLY A 316 -10.28 3.01 -8.07
CA GLY A 316 -11.33 4.03 -7.95
C GLY A 316 -11.58 4.83 -9.24
N CYS A 317 -10.55 5.04 -10.06
CA CYS A 317 -10.61 5.93 -11.21
C CYS A 317 -9.51 5.62 -12.24
N GLN A 318 -9.63 6.19 -13.45
CA GLN A 318 -8.52 6.25 -14.40
C GLN A 318 -7.40 7.16 -13.85
N ALA A 319 -6.17 7.03 -14.36
CA ALA A 319 -5.01 7.83 -13.92
C ALA A 319 -5.17 9.37 -14.10
N HIS A 320 -6.14 9.82 -14.90
CA HIS A 320 -6.44 11.23 -15.14
C HIS A 320 -7.73 11.74 -14.44
N GLU A 321 -8.34 10.91 -13.59
CA GLU A 321 -9.60 11.17 -12.88
C GLU A 321 -9.38 11.32 -11.36
N THR A 322 -10.42 11.20 -10.54
CA THR A 322 -10.34 11.39 -9.07
C THR A 322 -11.40 10.56 -8.33
N SER A 323 -10.98 9.67 -7.42
CA SER A 323 -11.86 9.04 -6.42
C SER A 323 -12.32 10.08 -5.38
N ALA A 324 -13.52 9.86 -4.82
CA ALA A 324 -14.24 10.82 -3.99
C ALA A 324 -14.59 10.24 -2.60
N ASP A 325 -14.21 10.99 -1.56
CA ASP A 325 -14.67 10.81 -0.18
C ASP A 325 -15.96 11.64 0.00
N VAL A 326 -17.09 10.98 0.27
CA VAL A 326 -18.40 11.61 0.39
C VAL A 326 -18.83 11.65 1.85
N ARG A 327 -19.27 12.82 2.32
CA ARG A 327 -19.75 13.09 3.69
C ARG A 327 -21.20 13.57 3.62
N PRO A 328 -22.20 12.68 3.77
CA PRO A 328 -23.61 13.05 3.71
C PRO A 328 -24.11 13.68 5.02
N PRO A 329 -25.03 14.66 4.99
CA PRO A 329 -25.54 15.28 6.20
C PRO A 329 -26.38 14.30 7.04
N GLY A 330 -25.90 14.04 8.27
CA GLY A 330 -26.56 13.15 9.21
C GLY A 330 -26.51 11.66 8.85
N GLY A 331 -25.57 11.26 7.98
CA GLY A 331 -25.28 9.86 7.66
C GLY A 331 -23.77 9.58 7.68
N ASP A 332 -23.41 8.32 7.55
CA ASP A 332 -22.01 7.88 7.56
C ASP A 332 -21.28 8.27 6.27
N ALA A 333 -20.03 8.70 6.39
CA ALA A 333 -19.17 9.01 5.24
C ALA A 333 -18.70 7.74 4.53
N PHE A 334 -18.40 7.81 3.22
CA PHE A 334 -18.00 6.66 2.41
C PHE A 334 -17.16 7.03 1.18
N GLY A 335 -16.41 6.06 0.67
CA GLY A 335 -15.76 6.07 -0.64
C GLY A 335 -16.73 5.74 -1.76
N ALA A 336 -16.71 6.55 -2.81
CA ALA A 336 -17.63 6.42 -3.92
C ALA A 336 -17.52 5.06 -4.65
N LEU A 337 -16.30 4.54 -4.84
CA LEU A 337 -16.08 3.18 -5.34
C LEU A 337 -16.57 2.16 -4.33
N THR A 338 -16.04 2.14 -3.11
CA THR A 338 -16.29 1.05 -2.15
C THR A 338 -17.79 0.91 -1.86
N HIS A 339 -18.50 2.02 -1.61
CA HIS A 339 -19.95 1.97 -1.41
C HIS A 339 -20.67 1.45 -2.66
N THR A 340 -20.35 1.94 -3.86
CA THR A 340 -21.05 1.49 -5.08
C THR A 340 -20.76 0.02 -5.41
N LEU A 341 -19.53 -0.42 -5.17
CA LEU A 341 -19.09 -1.81 -5.31
C LEU A 341 -19.87 -2.74 -4.37
N VAL A 342 -19.93 -2.44 -3.07
CA VAL A 342 -20.69 -3.27 -2.12
C VAL A 342 -22.19 -3.19 -2.38
N THR A 343 -22.75 -2.07 -2.86
CA THR A 343 -24.16 -2.02 -3.29
C THR A 343 -24.44 -3.02 -4.41
N VAL A 344 -23.65 -2.98 -5.50
CA VAL A 344 -23.78 -3.90 -6.64
C VAL A 344 -23.59 -5.37 -6.22
N LEU A 345 -22.63 -5.64 -5.33
CA LEU A 345 -22.36 -6.99 -4.83
C LEU A 345 -23.46 -7.52 -3.92
N LYS A 346 -24.15 -6.67 -3.14
CA LYS A 346 -25.31 -7.12 -2.33
C LYS A 346 -26.55 -7.41 -3.19
N GLU A 347 -26.65 -6.82 -4.39
CA GLU A 347 -27.68 -7.14 -5.38
C GLU A 347 -27.32 -8.37 -6.25
N ASN A 348 -26.02 -8.64 -6.45
CA ASN A 348 -25.51 -9.64 -7.37
C ASN A 348 -24.20 -10.29 -6.85
N PRO A 349 -24.24 -11.09 -5.76
CA PRO A 349 -23.05 -11.58 -5.05
C PRO A 349 -22.23 -12.63 -5.80
N ASP A 350 -22.82 -13.27 -6.81
CA ASP A 350 -22.22 -14.39 -7.56
C ASP A 350 -21.75 -13.99 -8.98
N GLY A 351 -21.76 -12.69 -9.31
CA GLY A 351 -21.33 -12.18 -10.62
C GLY A 351 -19.82 -12.29 -10.86
N SER A 352 -19.41 -12.20 -12.13
CA SER A 352 -17.98 -12.13 -12.47
C SER A 352 -17.36 -10.76 -12.14
N TYR A 353 -16.03 -10.66 -12.16
CA TYR A 353 -15.34 -9.37 -12.00
C TYR A 353 -15.74 -8.37 -13.08
N ILE A 354 -15.77 -8.80 -14.35
CA ILE A 354 -16.16 -7.94 -15.47
C ILE A 354 -17.64 -7.50 -15.38
N GLU A 355 -18.55 -8.40 -15.02
CA GLU A 355 -19.96 -8.02 -14.77
C GLU A 355 -20.08 -7.00 -13.63
N THR A 356 -19.37 -7.23 -12.53
CA THR A 356 -19.45 -6.41 -11.32
C THR A 356 -18.94 -5.00 -11.60
N VAL A 357 -17.74 -4.86 -12.19
CA VAL A 357 -17.18 -3.54 -12.52
C VAL A 357 -18.00 -2.83 -13.60
N THR A 358 -18.61 -3.55 -14.55
CA THR A 358 -19.57 -2.98 -15.51
C THR A 358 -20.81 -2.40 -14.81
N LYS A 359 -21.41 -3.16 -13.87
CA LYS A 359 -22.56 -2.70 -13.06
C LYS A 359 -22.18 -1.51 -12.17
N VAL A 360 -20.98 -1.49 -11.58
CA VAL A 360 -20.45 -0.36 -10.81
C VAL A 360 -20.26 0.89 -11.68
N ARG A 361 -19.66 0.78 -12.87
CA ARG A 361 -19.54 1.90 -13.83
C ARG A 361 -20.91 2.48 -14.20
N ALA A 362 -21.89 1.63 -14.47
CA ALA A 362 -23.26 2.07 -14.77
C ALA A 362 -23.91 2.83 -13.60
N ALA A 363 -23.85 2.27 -12.39
CA ALA A 363 -24.38 2.90 -11.18
C ALA A 363 -23.65 4.23 -10.85
N MET A 364 -22.36 4.34 -11.14
CA MET A 364 -21.62 5.61 -10.99
C MET A 364 -22.02 6.68 -12.00
N VAL A 365 -22.32 6.29 -13.26
CA VAL A 365 -22.87 7.21 -14.27
C VAL A 365 -24.24 7.74 -13.83
N GLU A 366 -25.11 6.88 -13.32
CA GLU A 366 -26.44 7.28 -12.81
C GLU A 366 -26.34 8.26 -11.63
N LYS A 367 -25.47 7.95 -10.65
CA LYS A 367 -25.15 8.81 -9.49
C LYS A 367 -24.30 10.05 -9.85
N LYS A 368 -23.91 10.22 -11.12
CA LYS A 368 -23.06 11.30 -11.65
C LYS A 368 -21.69 11.45 -10.97
N PHE A 369 -21.14 10.37 -10.41
CA PHE A 369 -19.72 10.34 -10.05
C PHE A 369 -18.87 10.49 -11.31
N ALA A 370 -17.84 11.33 -11.29
CA ALA A 370 -16.98 11.53 -12.46
C ALA A 370 -16.02 10.37 -12.71
N GLN A 371 -15.52 9.72 -11.65
CA GLN A 371 -14.61 8.57 -11.71
C GLN A 371 -15.16 7.35 -12.47
N ASN A 372 -14.30 6.60 -13.14
CA ASN A 372 -14.60 5.46 -13.98
C ASN A 372 -13.74 4.23 -13.57
N PRO A 373 -14.16 3.47 -12.53
CA PRO A 373 -13.36 2.41 -11.92
C PRO A 373 -12.76 1.41 -12.91
N CYS A 374 -11.51 0.99 -12.70
CA CYS A 374 -10.82 0.07 -13.60
C CYS A 374 -10.93 -1.38 -13.13
N LEU A 375 -10.63 -2.31 -14.05
CA LEU A 375 -10.37 -3.71 -13.78
C LEU A 375 -9.08 -4.08 -14.51
N GLU A 376 -8.05 -4.47 -13.78
CA GLU A 376 -6.69 -4.71 -14.27
C GLU A 376 -6.29 -6.15 -13.93
N CYS A 377 -6.42 -7.05 -14.92
CA CYS A 377 -6.14 -8.49 -14.85
C CYS A 377 -6.21 -9.14 -16.24
N SER A 378 -5.86 -10.43 -16.36
CA SER A 378 -6.11 -11.21 -17.58
C SER A 378 -7.61 -11.39 -17.89
N GLU A 379 -7.93 -11.65 -19.17
CA GLU A 379 -9.30 -12.01 -19.60
C GLU A 379 -9.85 -13.20 -18.79
N ILE A 380 -9.02 -14.21 -18.51
CA ILE A 380 -9.37 -15.39 -17.72
C ILE A 380 -9.74 -15.01 -16.27
N ASN A 381 -9.02 -14.07 -15.66
CA ASN A 381 -9.33 -13.56 -14.33
C ASN A 381 -10.58 -12.69 -14.32
N SER A 382 -10.85 -11.93 -15.39
CA SER A 382 -12.01 -11.03 -15.48
C SER A 382 -13.36 -11.76 -15.46
N GLU A 383 -13.40 -13.00 -15.99
CA GLU A 383 -14.58 -13.87 -16.02
C GLU A 383 -14.76 -14.75 -14.76
N LYS A 384 -13.81 -14.74 -13.81
CA LYS A 384 -13.97 -15.42 -12.51
C LYS A 384 -15.09 -14.76 -11.70
N ALA A 385 -15.76 -15.55 -10.86
CA ALA A 385 -16.68 -15.05 -9.84
C ALA A 385 -15.95 -14.08 -8.89
N PHE A 386 -16.59 -12.95 -8.58
CA PHE A 386 -16.01 -11.88 -7.76
C PHE A 386 -15.74 -12.38 -6.34
N ILE A 387 -14.46 -12.55 -5.98
CA ILE A 387 -13.97 -13.06 -4.69
C ILE A 387 -14.73 -14.33 -4.25
N CYS A 388 -14.53 -15.41 -5.05
CA CYS A 388 -14.88 -16.83 -4.83
C CYS A 388 -16.36 -17.21 -4.59
#